data_AF-A0A1I1CGH6-F1
#
_entry.id   AF-A0A1I1CGH6-F1
#
_cell.length_a   1.000
_cell.length_b   1.000
_cell.length_c   1.000
_cell.angle_alpha   90.00
_cell.angle_beta   90.00
_cell.angle_gamma   90.00
#
_symmetry.space_group_name_H-M   'P 1'
#
loop_
_entity.id
_entity.type
_entity.pdbx_description
1 polymer ?
#
loop_
_entity_poly.entity_id
_entity_poly.type
_entity_poly.pdbx_seq_one_letter_code
_entity_poly.pdbx_strand_id
1 'polypeptide(L)'
;MANDKLSTYKQKRDFQKTQEPSGSAKLKASNRRRFVIQKHDATRLHYDLRLELDGVFKSWAVTKGPSLDPHDKRLAVEVEDHPLDYGDFEGTIPKGQYGGGTVMLWDRGYWEPEGNKTPEQALAKGDFKFTLEGERLHGSFVLVRMRNDRDGGKRTNWLLIKHHDEFSVEENGAAVLEDNATSVASGRIMEAIAAGKGRKPKPFMVQSGDVQANAVWDSSHGLAAEERKAETKTRRKSAPAKAAKPAKSAMPDFIAPQLCETLERPPSAEGWIHEIKFDGYRIQARIENGEVKLKTRKGLDWTAKYPAIATSAASLPDAMIDGEICALDENGAPDFAALQAALSEGKTDALVYFAFDLLFQGDEDLRQLPLTKRKERLQKLLDDAGEGPRLRFVEHFETGGDAVLKSACKLSLEGIVSKQAQAPYQSGRTETWAKSKCRVGSQRRLGEAGAGRRDPVRRLDSGWAGASGGLQGIARRQACSRGRGGKASIADKDRHPDADRDKAIKAGPRQERQGRGDGRDDLQSGQAALARCQ
;
A
#
# COMPACT_ATOMS: atom_id res chain seq x y z
N MET A 1 26.60 -3.07 18.07
CA MET A 1 25.76 -3.85 17.15
C MET A 1 24.27 -3.49 17.31
N ALA A 2 23.48 -4.19 18.14
CA ALA A 2 22.01 -3.99 18.18
C ALA A 2 21.54 -2.55 18.51
N ASN A 3 22.21 -1.86 19.45
CA ASN A 3 21.81 -0.51 19.89
C ASN A 3 21.86 0.55 18.77
N ASP A 4 22.69 0.35 17.74
CA ASP A 4 22.81 1.23 16.58
C ASP A 4 21.64 1.04 15.60
N LYS A 5 21.21 -0.21 15.38
CA LYS A 5 20.05 -0.55 14.53
C LYS A 5 18.74 0.00 15.08
N LEU A 6 18.61 0.03 16.40
CA LEU A 6 17.46 0.57 17.11
C LEU A 6 17.43 2.12 17.17
N SER A 7 18.43 2.82 16.60
CA SER A 7 18.48 4.29 16.59
C SER A 7 17.23 4.92 15.98
N THR A 8 16.81 4.45 14.80
CA THR A 8 15.61 4.96 14.09
C THR A 8 14.32 4.62 14.86
N TYR A 9 14.27 3.45 15.51
CA TYR A 9 13.14 3.08 16.36
C TYR A 9 13.03 4.03 17.56
N LYS A 10 14.12 4.21 18.32
CA LYS A 10 14.18 5.07 19.50
C LYS A 10 13.90 6.54 19.19
N GLN A 11 14.37 7.06 18.06
CA GLN A 11 14.12 8.44 17.64
C GLN A 11 12.65 8.74 17.31
N LYS A 12 11.87 7.71 16.93
CA LYS A 12 10.45 7.87 16.57
C LYS A 12 9.49 7.76 17.76
N ARG A 13 9.95 7.32 18.93
CA ARG A 13 9.13 7.03 20.10
C ARG A 13 9.43 8.01 21.23
N ASP A 14 8.38 8.57 21.80
CA ASP A 14 8.46 9.30 23.07
C ASP A 14 8.13 8.31 24.21
N PHE A 15 9.15 7.65 24.75
CA PHE A 15 9.01 6.67 25.84
C PHE A 15 8.52 7.27 27.18
N GLN A 16 8.31 8.59 27.27
CA GLN A 16 7.59 9.20 28.40
C GLN A 16 6.05 9.17 28.19
N LYS A 17 5.59 8.94 26.95
CA LYS A 17 4.18 8.90 26.56
C LYS A 17 3.72 7.51 26.14
N THR A 18 4.51 6.80 25.33
CA THR A 18 4.22 5.42 24.93
C THR A 18 4.73 4.41 25.96
N GLN A 19 4.02 3.28 26.11
CA GLN A 19 4.47 2.13 26.91
C GLN A 19 5.21 1.08 26.06
N GLU A 20 5.53 1.40 24.80
CA GLU A 20 6.34 0.54 23.93
C GLU A 20 7.75 0.28 24.54
N PRO A 21 8.24 -0.97 24.53
CA PRO A 21 9.58 -1.29 25.04
C PRO A 21 10.71 -0.53 24.32
N SER A 22 11.72 -0.10 25.08
CA SER A 22 12.88 0.63 24.54
C SER A 22 14.06 -0.28 24.15
N GLY A 23 13.96 -1.60 24.32
CA GLY A 23 15.05 -2.54 24.09
C GLY A 23 16.04 -2.65 25.24
N SER A 24 15.56 -2.51 26.48
CA SER A 24 16.37 -2.59 27.70
C SER A 24 16.06 -3.80 28.58
N ALA A 25 14.99 -4.57 28.30
CA ALA A 25 14.62 -5.71 29.12
C ALA A 25 15.57 -6.91 28.91
N LYS A 26 15.75 -7.75 29.94
CA LYS A 26 16.54 -8.98 29.82
C LYS A 26 15.75 -10.03 29.04
N LEU A 27 16.25 -10.35 27.85
CA LEU A 27 15.67 -11.37 26.99
C LEU A 27 15.87 -12.77 27.58
N LYS A 28 14.86 -13.62 27.39
CA LYS A 28 14.98 -15.07 27.58
C LYS A 28 15.87 -15.62 26.47
N ALA A 29 16.89 -16.40 26.85
CA ALA A 29 17.75 -17.09 25.91
C ALA A 29 16.94 -18.13 25.10
N SER A 30 17.24 -18.23 23.81
CA SER A 30 16.62 -19.18 22.87
C SER A 30 17.68 -19.69 21.90
N ASN A 31 17.66 -20.98 21.60
CA ASN A 31 18.46 -21.60 20.53
C ASN A 31 17.76 -21.53 19.16
N ARG A 32 16.45 -21.26 19.14
CA ARG A 32 15.64 -21.06 17.94
C ARG A 32 15.34 -19.57 17.74
N ARG A 33 15.26 -19.11 16.48
CA ARG A 33 14.85 -17.73 16.17
C ARG A 33 13.35 -17.59 16.36
N ARG A 34 12.89 -16.50 16.98
CA ARG A 34 11.48 -16.25 17.28
C ARG A 34 10.85 -15.32 16.26
N PHE A 35 9.55 -15.45 16.05
CA PHE A 35 8.76 -14.46 15.35
C PHE A 35 7.57 -14.02 16.19
N VAL A 36 7.04 -12.85 15.85
CA VAL A 36 5.72 -12.40 16.28
C VAL A 36 4.97 -11.79 15.11
N ILE A 37 3.65 -11.87 15.15
CA ILE A 37 2.74 -11.12 14.29
C ILE A 37 1.81 -10.34 15.20
N GLN A 38 1.84 -9.01 15.09
CA GLN A 38 0.98 -8.14 15.88
C GLN A 38 -0.15 -7.57 15.03
N LYS A 39 -1.40 -7.83 15.41
CA LYS A 39 -2.58 -7.19 14.80
C LYS A 39 -2.70 -5.79 15.38
N HIS A 40 -2.57 -4.79 14.53
CA HIS A 40 -2.40 -3.40 14.92
C HIS A 40 -3.52 -2.54 14.33
N ASP A 41 -4.47 -2.16 15.18
CA ASP A 41 -5.53 -1.20 14.91
C ASP A 41 -5.01 0.23 15.17
N ALA A 42 -4.22 0.72 14.21
CA ALA A 42 -3.73 2.09 14.16
C ALA A 42 -4.69 2.98 13.34
N THR A 43 -4.18 3.93 12.54
CA THR A 43 -4.99 4.61 11.51
C THR A 43 -5.62 3.63 10.50
N ARG A 44 -5.04 2.44 10.35
CA ARG A 44 -5.66 1.28 9.70
C ARG A 44 -5.26 0.01 10.42
N LEU A 45 -6.14 -0.98 10.38
CA LEU A 45 -5.81 -2.35 10.71
C LEU A 45 -4.73 -2.87 9.76
N HIS A 46 -3.65 -3.41 10.33
CA HIS A 46 -2.60 -4.13 9.63
C HIS A 46 -1.99 -5.18 10.56
N TYR A 47 -1.14 -6.06 10.02
CA TYR A 47 -0.43 -7.08 10.79
C TYR A 47 1.07 -6.87 10.66
N ASP A 48 1.74 -6.52 11.74
CA ASP A 48 3.19 -6.37 11.78
C ASP A 48 3.85 -7.75 11.91
N LEU A 49 4.37 -8.29 10.79
CA LEU A 49 5.22 -9.48 10.79
C LEU A 49 6.63 -9.10 11.26
N ARG A 50 7.15 -9.80 12.27
CA ARG A 50 8.44 -9.51 12.88
C ARG A 50 9.28 -10.77 13.06
N LEU A 51 10.47 -10.81 12.46
CA LEU A 51 11.39 -11.95 12.49
C LEU A 51 12.66 -11.61 13.27
N GLU A 52 13.00 -12.39 14.30
CA GLU A 52 14.22 -12.21 15.10
C GLU A 52 15.47 -12.51 14.25
N LEU A 53 16.24 -11.48 13.92
CA LEU A 53 17.47 -11.61 13.16
C LEU A 53 18.52 -10.58 13.60
N ASP A 54 19.73 -11.05 13.88
CA ASP A 54 20.89 -10.22 14.21
C ASP A 54 20.61 -9.20 15.36
N GLY A 55 20.00 -9.73 16.42
CA GLY A 55 19.73 -9.03 17.69
C GLY A 55 18.51 -8.09 17.72
N VAL A 56 17.71 -8.06 16.66
CA VAL A 56 16.53 -7.19 16.51
C VAL A 56 15.40 -7.90 15.76
N PHE A 57 14.20 -7.33 15.76
CA PHE A 57 13.10 -7.75 14.89
C PHE A 57 13.15 -7.01 13.54
N LYS A 58 13.45 -7.74 12.47
CA LYS A 58 13.16 -7.29 11.10
C LYS A 58 11.65 -7.30 10.89
N SER A 59 11.09 -6.16 10.47
CA SER A 59 9.67 -5.87 10.65
C SER A 59 9.01 -5.39 9.36
N TRP A 60 7.82 -5.92 9.07
CA TRP A 60 7.00 -5.54 7.92
C TRP A 60 5.54 -5.34 8.31
N ALA A 61 4.97 -4.20 7.94
CA ALA A 61 3.53 -3.96 8.04
C ALA A 61 2.82 -4.64 6.86
N VAL A 62 2.06 -5.71 7.13
CA VAL A 62 1.30 -6.47 6.13
C VAL A 62 -0.15 -5.97 6.13
N THR A 63 -0.54 -5.24 5.08
CA THR A 63 -1.76 -4.41 5.10
C THR A 63 -3.06 -5.21 5.13
N LYS A 64 -3.11 -6.36 4.44
CA LYS A 64 -4.24 -7.30 4.44
C LYS A 64 -3.99 -8.53 5.33
N GLY A 65 -2.99 -8.48 6.22
CA GLY A 65 -2.54 -9.64 6.99
C GLY A 65 -1.89 -10.74 6.16
N PRO A 66 -1.38 -11.81 6.81
CA PRO A 66 -0.94 -13.02 6.13
C PRO A 66 -2.12 -13.70 5.38
N SER A 67 -1.79 -14.66 4.51
CA SER A 67 -2.76 -15.59 3.91
C SER A 67 -2.20 -17.00 3.98
N LEU A 68 -3.08 -18.00 4.05
CA LEU A 68 -2.74 -19.40 3.85
C LEU A 68 -2.89 -19.84 2.38
N ASP A 69 -3.38 -18.96 1.50
CA ASP A 69 -3.48 -19.21 0.05
C ASP A 69 -2.19 -18.77 -0.67
N PRO A 70 -1.49 -19.67 -1.39
CA PRO A 70 -0.27 -19.36 -2.14
C PRO A 70 -0.44 -18.36 -3.29
N HIS A 71 -1.67 -18.18 -3.80
CA HIS A 71 -1.96 -17.20 -4.85
C HIS A 71 -2.05 -15.76 -4.30
N ASP A 72 -2.22 -15.62 -2.99
CA ASP A 72 -2.54 -14.38 -2.30
C ASP A 72 -1.28 -13.55 -2.00
N LYS A 73 -0.92 -12.65 -2.93
CA LYS A 73 0.28 -11.80 -2.83
C LYS A 73 0.06 -10.63 -1.86
N ARG A 74 0.40 -10.81 -0.58
CA ARG A 74 0.20 -9.81 0.47
C ARG A 74 1.29 -8.73 0.46
N LEU A 75 0.91 -7.47 0.30
CA LEU A 75 1.85 -6.35 0.39
C LEU A 75 2.41 -6.21 1.82
N ALA A 76 3.73 -6.30 1.94
CA ALA A 76 4.49 -6.21 3.18
C ALA A 76 5.47 -5.02 3.09
N VAL A 77 5.21 -3.96 3.85
CA VAL A 77 6.01 -2.73 3.83
C VAL A 77 7.07 -2.79 4.92
N GLU A 78 8.36 -2.78 4.55
CA GLU A 78 9.46 -2.80 5.53
C GLU A 78 9.45 -1.53 6.39
N VAL A 79 9.43 -1.72 7.70
CA VAL A 79 9.54 -0.65 8.71
C VAL A 79 10.86 -0.79 9.47
N GLU A 80 11.18 0.16 10.35
CA GLU A 80 12.41 0.11 11.14
C GLU A 80 12.54 -1.17 11.99
N ASP A 81 13.77 -1.53 12.32
CA ASP A 81 14.07 -2.64 13.25
C ASP A 81 13.46 -2.35 14.64
N HIS A 82 12.75 -3.32 15.21
CA HIS A 82 12.16 -3.21 16.55
C HIS A 82 12.99 -4.00 17.58
N PRO A 83 13.00 -3.61 18.87
CA PRO A 83 13.74 -4.36 19.87
C PRO A 83 13.03 -5.69 20.19
N LEU A 84 13.78 -6.70 20.64
CA LEU A 84 13.22 -8.04 20.84
C LEU A 84 12.24 -8.12 22.01
N ASP A 85 12.31 -7.22 22.99
CA ASP A 85 11.32 -7.11 24.07
C ASP A 85 9.96 -6.56 23.59
N TYR A 86 9.90 -5.93 22.40
CA TYR A 86 8.65 -5.55 21.73
C TYR A 86 7.77 -6.74 21.36
N GLY A 87 8.33 -7.95 21.26
CA GLY A 87 7.56 -9.16 20.94
C GLY A 87 6.64 -9.64 22.06
N ASP A 88 6.79 -9.10 23.28
CA ASP A 88 5.83 -9.30 24.38
C ASP A 88 4.86 -8.11 24.55
N PHE A 89 4.95 -7.08 23.69
CA PHE A 89 4.10 -5.89 23.79
C PHE A 89 2.68 -6.15 23.27
N GLU A 90 1.70 -5.87 24.12
CA GLU A 90 0.27 -5.88 23.83
C GLU A 90 -0.44 -4.81 24.67
N GLY A 91 -1.08 -3.84 24.02
CA GLY A 91 -1.66 -2.68 24.68
C GLY A 91 -2.08 -1.59 23.69
N THR A 92 -2.28 -0.37 24.19
CA THR A 92 -2.65 0.79 23.34
C THR A 92 -1.52 1.81 23.34
N ILE A 93 -1.00 2.11 22.16
CA ILE A 93 -0.10 3.24 21.90
C ILE A 93 -0.99 4.51 21.83
N PRO A 94 -0.70 5.59 22.60
CA PRO A 94 -1.57 6.76 22.66
C PRO A 94 -1.82 7.42 21.30
N LYS A 95 -2.99 8.08 21.15
CA LYS A 95 -3.29 8.87 19.96
C LYS A 95 -2.22 9.95 19.75
N GLY A 96 -1.89 10.25 18.49
CA GLY A 96 -0.85 11.23 18.14
C GLY A 96 0.59 10.76 18.38
N GLN A 97 0.83 9.60 19.00
CA GLN A 97 2.14 8.95 18.97
C GLN A 97 2.38 8.24 17.64
N TYR A 98 3.65 8.00 17.30
CA TYR A 98 4.00 7.23 16.11
C TYR A 98 3.52 5.80 16.26
N GLY A 99 2.60 5.37 15.39
CA GLY A 99 1.92 4.07 15.55
C GLY A 99 0.82 4.07 16.60
N GLY A 100 0.23 5.23 16.94
CA GLY A 100 -0.93 5.31 17.84
C GLY A 100 -2.07 4.40 17.40
N GLY A 101 -2.52 3.52 18.30
CA GLY A 101 -3.37 2.38 17.96
C GLY A 101 -3.41 1.30 19.06
N THR A 102 -4.28 0.30 18.89
CA THR A 102 -4.29 -0.90 19.74
C THR A 102 -3.51 -2.02 19.08
N VAL A 103 -2.58 -2.61 19.83
CA VAL A 103 -1.69 -3.69 19.39
C VAL A 103 -2.03 -4.98 20.14
N MET A 104 -2.39 -6.02 19.38
CA MET A 104 -2.65 -7.38 19.86
C MET A 104 -1.53 -8.31 19.40
N LEU A 105 -1.07 -9.22 20.27
CA LEU A 105 -0.23 -10.35 19.85
C LEU A 105 -1.12 -11.39 19.15
N TRP A 106 -1.11 -11.35 17.82
CA TRP A 106 -1.97 -12.19 16.98
C TRP A 106 -1.34 -13.56 16.70
N ASP A 107 -0.05 -13.64 16.45
CA ASP A 107 0.66 -14.93 16.41
C ASP A 107 2.09 -14.75 16.93
N ARG A 108 2.71 -15.86 17.32
CA ARG A 108 4.12 -15.91 17.74
C ARG A 108 4.59 -17.36 17.74
N GLY A 109 5.90 -17.53 17.66
CA GLY A 109 6.52 -18.83 17.76
C GLY A 109 7.93 -18.80 17.24
N TYR A 110 8.32 -19.84 16.52
CA TYR A 110 9.67 -20.00 15.98
C TYR A 110 9.68 -19.94 14.46
N TRP A 111 10.81 -19.53 13.89
CA TRP A 111 10.99 -19.52 12.43
C TRP A 111 12.39 -20.00 12.06
N GLU A 112 12.48 -20.64 10.90
CA GLU A 112 13.74 -21.19 10.38
C GLU A 112 13.95 -20.74 8.92
N PRO A 113 15.18 -20.33 8.53
CA PRO A 113 15.47 -19.90 7.17
C PRO A 113 15.50 -21.09 6.21
N GLU A 114 15.02 -20.89 4.99
CA GLU A 114 15.04 -21.92 3.95
C GLU A 114 16.11 -21.67 2.88
N GLY A 115 16.68 -22.77 2.39
CA GLY A 115 17.65 -22.77 1.30
C GLY A 115 19.09 -22.49 1.73
N ASN A 116 19.99 -22.40 0.73
CA ASN A 116 21.44 -22.50 0.94
C ASN A 116 22.12 -21.16 1.29
N LYS A 117 21.38 -20.15 1.75
CA LYS A 117 21.91 -18.81 2.06
C LYS A 117 21.68 -18.48 3.51
N THR A 118 22.58 -17.69 4.10
CA THR A 118 22.31 -17.15 5.44
C THR A 118 21.09 -16.21 5.36
N PRO A 119 20.31 -16.05 6.45
CA PRO A 119 19.15 -15.19 6.42
C PRO A 119 19.48 -13.75 6.02
N GLU A 120 20.64 -13.24 6.44
CA GLU A 120 21.12 -11.90 6.12
C GLU A 120 21.39 -11.75 4.60
N GLN A 121 21.95 -12.78 3.97
CA GLN A 121 22.18 -12.81 2.51
C GLN A 121 20.88 -12.92 1.72
N ALA A 122 19.93 -13.73 2.18
CA ALA A 122 18.61 -13.86 1.57
C ALA A 122 17.80 -12.55 1.68
N LEU A 123 17.85 -11.92 2.85
CA LEU A 123 17.24 -10.61 3.12
C LEU A 123 17.87 -9.53 2.26
N ALA A 124 19.20 -9.48 2.16
CA ALA A 124 19.91 -8.53 1.31
C ALA A 124 19.59 -8.72 -0.19
N LYS A 125 19.47 -9.97 -0.66
CA LYS A 125 19.06 -10.31 -2.04
C LYS A 125 17.65 -9.84 -2.35
N GLY A 126 16.76 -9.80 -1.36
CA GLY A 126 15.33 -9.52 -1.56
C GLY A 126 14.52 -10.76 -1.95
N ASP A 127 14.95 -11.94 -1.51
CA ASP A 127 14.30 -13.23 -1.77
C ASP A 127 14.57 -14.08 -0.53
N PHE A 128 13.64 -14.02 0.42
CA PHE A 128 13.81 -14.45 1.80
C PHE A 128 12.73 -15.46 2.16
N LYS A 129 13.11 -16.75 2.14
CA LYS A 129 12.24 -17.89 2.40
C LYS A 129 12.42 -18.39 3.83
N PHE A 130 11.32 -18.77 4.47
CA PHE A 130 11.33 -19.20 5.87
C PHE A 130 10.09 -20.04 6.20
N THR A 131 10.29 -21.02 7.08
CA THR A 131 9.22 -21.79 7.72
C THR A 131 8.78 -21.08 9.01
N LEU A 132 7.48 -21.03 9.27
CA LEU A 132 6.91 -20.62 10.55
C LEU A 132 6.39 -21.83 11.34
N GLU A 133 6.60 -21.80 12.65
CA GLU A 133 5.96 -22.65 13.65
C GLU A 133 5.33 -21.75 14.72
N GLY A 134 4.13 -21.26 14.43
CA GLY A 134 3.36 -20.36 15.28
C GLY A 134 2.37 -21.06 16.21
N GLU A 135 1.59 -20.25 16.94
CA GLU A 135 0.32 -20.70 17.50
C GLU A 135 -0.79 -20.71 16.43
N ARG A 136 -0.59 -20.02 15.28
CA ARG A 136 -1.54 -19.95 14.15
C ARG A 136 -0.91 -20.32 12.80
N LEU A 137 0.10 -19.59 12.35
CA LEU A 137 0.72 -19.83 11.05
C LEU A 137 1.75 -20.96 11.13
N HIS A 138 1.66 -21.86 10.17
CA HIS A 138 2.53 -23.02 10.04
C HIS A 138 3.04 -23.11 8.59
N GLY A 139 4.16 -23.80 8.42
CA GLY A 139 4.73 -24.08 7.11
C GLY A 139 5.45 -22.88 6.47
N SER A 140 5.68 -23.00 5.18
CA SER A 140 6.64 -22.22 4.40
C SER A 140 6.05 -20.96 3.79
N PHE A 141 6.82 -19.86 3.88
CA PHE A 141 6.50 -18.53 3.35
C PHE A 141 7.72 -17.92 2.64
N VAL A 142 7.47 -16.91 1.82
CA VAL A 142 8.52 -16.07 1.20
C VAL A 142 8.19 -14.59 1.29
N LEU A 143 9.21 -13.79 1.63
CA LEU A 143 9.26 -12.35 1.42
C LEU A 143 10.07 -12.06 0.15
N VAL A 144 9.40 -11.59 -0.91
CA VAL A 144 10.05 -11.17 -2.17
C VAL A 144 10.06 -9.64 -2.27
N ARG A 145 11.26 -9.05 -2.35
CA ARG A 145 11.44 -7.60 -2.48
C ARG A 145 11.14 -7.18 -3.92
N MET A 146 10.22 -6.24 -4.08
CA MET A 146 9.86 -5.74 -5.42
C MET A 146 11.01 -4.91 -5.99
N ARG A 147 11.47 -5.26 -7.20
CA ARG A 147 12.50 -4.50 -7.93
C ARG A 147 11.87 -3.32 -8.67
N ASN A 148 11.90 -2.14 -8.07
CA ASN A 148 11.81 -0.86 -8.77
C ASN A 148 12.46 0.24 -7.91
N ASP A 149 13.78 0.41 -8.08
CA ASP A 149 14.53 1.54 -7.54
C ASP A 149 15.29 2.22 -8.68
N ARG A 150 14.58 3.03 -9.47
CA ARG A 150 15.17 3.93 -10.49
C ARG A 150 15.53 5.32 -9.92
N ASP A 151 15.07 5.65 -8.71
CA ASP A 151 15.22 6.98 -8.07
C ASP A 151 15.67 6.92 -6.58
N GLY A 152 16.40 5.88 -6.17
CA GLY A 152 17.12 5.82 -4.88
C GLY A 152 16.26 5.96 -3.60
N GLY A 153 15.03 5.47 -3.64
CA GLY A 153 14.02 5.77 -2.62
C GLY A 153 14.08 4.83 -1.42
N LYS A 154 14.72 5.24 -0.32
CA LYS A 154 14.95 4.55 0.98
C LYS A 154 13.76 3.86 1.73
N ARG A 155 12.87 3.12 1.06
CA ARG A 155 11.92 2.15 1.65
C ARG A 155 11.67 1.03 0.66
N THR A 156 11.85 -0.20 1.13
CA THR A 156 11.82 -1.45 0.40
C THR A 156 10.44 -2.10 0.56
N ASN A 157 9.71 -2.23 -0.55
CA ASN A 157 8.42 -2.91 -0.58
C ASN A 157 8.65 -4.41 -0.86
N TRP A 158 7.88 -5.25 -0.17
CA TRP A 158 7.94 -6.70 -0.29
C TRP A 158 6.55 -7.27 -0.54
N LEU A 159 6.51 -8.49 -1.07
CA LEU A 159 5.34 -9.36 -1.07
C LEU A 159 5.61 -10.50 -0.11
N LEU A 160 4.73 -10.69 0.88
CA LEU A 160 4.61 -11.91 1.66
C LEU A 160 3.69 -12.87 0.89
N ILE A 161 4.16 -14.09 0.65
CA ILE A 161 3.44 -15.11 -0.13
C ILE A 161 3.62 -16.45 0.61
N LYS A 162 2.54 -17.22 0.74
CA LYS A 162 2.59 -18.61 1.25
C LYS A 162 3.13 -19.53 0.15
N HIS A 163 3.96 -20.52 0.47
CA HIS A 163 4.26 -21.60 -0.48
C HIS A 163 3.22 -22.73 -0.37
N HIS A 164 2.96 -23.45 -1.46
CA HIS A 164 2.16 -24.69 -1.40
C HIS A 164 2.90 -25.73 -0.55
N ASP A 165 2.26 -26.16 0.54
CA ASP A 165 2.67 -27.22 1.45
C ASP A 165 1.44 -27.76 2.23
N GLU A 166 1.66 -28.66 3.19
CA GLU A 166 0.59 -29.28 4.00
C GLU A 166 -0.24 -28.30 4.85
N PHE A 167 0.22 -27.06 5.03
CA PHE A 167 -0.48 -26.01 5.79
C PHE A 167 -1.07 -24.91 4.89
N SER A 168 -0.87 -24.99 3.57
CA SER A 168 -1.54 -24.10 2.61
C SER A 168 -2.99 -24.54 2.35
N VAL A 169 -3.84 -23.58 2.02
CA VAL A 169 -5.23 -23.83 1.58
C VAL A 169 -5.41 -23.28 0.18
N GLU A 170 -6.17 -23.99 -0.66
CA GLU A 170 -6.57 -23.48 -1.97
C GLU A 170 -7.84 -22.65 -1.79
N GLU A 171 -7.79 -21.38 -2.24
CA GLU A 171 -8.83 -20.36 -2.06
C GLU A 171 -9.09 -19.97 -0.58
N ASN A 172 -9.67 -18.77 -0.37
CA ASN A 172 -10.10 -18.26 0.95
C ASN A 172 -9.02 -18.24 2.07
N GLY A 173 -7.73 -18.18 1.74
CA GLY A 173 -6.64 -18.16 2.73
C GLY A 173 -6.63 -16.98 3.71
N ALA A 174 -7.50 -15.99 3.51
CA ALA A 174 -7.73 -14.86 4.41
C ALA A 174 -8.56 -15.23 5.67
N ALA A 175 -9.38 -16.28 5.63
CA ALA A 175 -10.28 -16.67 6.73
C ALA A 175 -9.55 -16.86 8.07
N VAL A 176 -8.29 -17.31 8.02
CA VAL A 176 -7.40 -17.45 9.19
C VAL A 176 -7.35 -16.17 10.05
N LEU A 177 -7.55 -14.98 9.49
CA LEU A 177 -7.53 -13.69 10.20
C LEU A 177 -8.80 -13.40 11.01
N GLU A 178 -9.93 -13.96 10.58
CA GLU A 178 -11.27 -13.76 11.14
C GLU A 178 -11.57 -14.82 12.21
N ASP A 179 -11.22 -16.08 11.95
CA ASP A 179 -11.29 -17.20 12.89
C ASP A 179 -10.47 -16.95 14.17
N ASN A 180 -9.51 -16.04 14.11
CA ASN A 180 -8.49 -15.78 15.12
C ASN A 180 -8.59 -14.36 15.70
N ALA A 181 -9.76 -14.01 16.23
CA ALA A 181 -10.07 -12.68 16.77
C ALA A 181 -9.44 -12.33 18.14
N THR A 182 -8.79 -13.29 18.82
CA THR A 182 -8.18 -13.11 20.16
C THR A 182 -6.65 -13.06 20.14
N SER A 183 -6.05 -12.59 21.21
CA SER A 183 -4.61 -12.66 21.48
C SER A 183 -4.15 -14.07 21.84
N VAL A 184 -3.04 -14.53 21.25
CA VAL A 184 -2.35 -15.78 21.66
C VAL A 184 -1.61 -15.63 23.00
N ALA A 185 -1.28 -14.40 23.40
CA ALA A 185 -0.56 -14.15 24.65
C ALA A 185 -1.50 -14.04 25.86
N SER A 186 -2.68 -13.43 25.70
CA SER A 186 -3.59 -13.09 26.80
C SER A 186 -5.00 -13.68 26.68
N GLY A 187 -5.41 -14.15 25.49
CA GLY A 187 -6.79 -14.55 25.19
C GLY A 187 -7.77 -13.38 25.04
N ARG A 188 -7.31 -12.14 25.05
CA ARG A 188 -8.17 -10.93 24.94
C ARG A 188 -8.54 -10.62 23.49
N ILE A 189 -9.72 -10.04 23.27
CA ILE A 189 -10.12 -9.37 22.01
C ILE A 189 -9.57 -7.92 21.96
N MET A 190 -9.60 -7.29 20.78
CA MET A 190 -9.06 -5.93 20.55
C MET A 190 -9.67 -4.91 21.52
N GLU A 191 -10.97 -4.95 21.74
CA GLU A 191 -11.73 -4.02 22.59
C GLU A 191 -11.33 -4.19 24.07
N ALA A 192 -11.04 -5.42 24.48
CA ALA A 192 -10.56 -5.72 25.83
C ALA A 192 -9.12 -5.22 26.03
N ILE A 193 -8.26 -5.30 25.00
CA ILE A 193 -6.90 -4.73 25.02
C ILE A 193 -6.97 -3.19 25.01
N ALA A 194 -7.84 -2.58 24.20
CA ALA A 194 -8.06 -1.13 24.14
C ALA A 194 -8.59 -0.55 25.47
N ALA A 195 -9.50 -1.28 26.13
CA ALA A 195 -9.93 -1.00 27.50
C ALA A 195 -8.90 -1.46 28.57
N GLY A 196 -7.85 -2.17 28.16
CA GLY A 196 -6.81 -2.83 28.96
C GLY A 196 -7.27 -3.96 29.91
N LYS A 197 -8.57 -4.26 29.95
CA LYS A 197 -9.19 -5.27 30.82
C LYS A 197 -8.69 -6.68 30.50
N GLY A 198 -8.80 -7.59 31.48
CA GLY A 198 -8.55 -9.03 31.30
C GLY A 198 -7.19 -9.51 31.77
N ARG A 199 -6.77 -10.68 31.30
CA ARG A 199 -5.49 -11.30 31.69
C ARG A 199 -4.30 -10.57 31.07
N LYS A 200 -3.17 -10.57 31.78
CA LYS A 200 -1.88 -10.07 31.27
C LYS A 200 -1.38 -11.00 30.15
N PRO A 201 -0.69 -10.50 29.11
CA PRO A 201 -0.03 -11.36 28.12
C PRO A 201 1.05 -12.21 28.81
N LYS A 202 1.12 -13.50 28.46
CA LYS A 202 2.18 -14.40 28.91
C LYS A 202 3.51 -14.04 28.21
N PRO A 203 4.60 -13.74 28.93
CA PRO A 203 5.89 -13.44 28.33
C PRO A 203 6.44 -14.61 27.50
N PHE A 204 7.07 -14.28 26.38
CA PHE A 204 7.73 -15.19 25.44
C PHE A 204 9.15 -14.73 25.10
N MET A 205 9.36 -13.41 25.01
CA MET A 205 10.65 -12.79 24.70
C MET A 205 11.49 -12.49 25.94
N VAL A 206 10.90 -12.02 27.04
CA VAL A 206 11.62 -11.60 28.25
C VAL A 206 11.63 -12.65 29.36
N GLN A 207 12.56 -12.53 30.32
CA GLN A 207 12.57 -13.38 31.51
C GLN A 207 11.44 -12.99 32.48
N SER A 208 10.70 -13.99 32.97
CA SER A 208 9.62 -13.80 33.95
C SER A 208 10.18 -13.32 35.30
N GLY A 209 10.18 -12.01 35.50
CA GLY A 209 10.69 -11.34 36.70
C GLY A 209 11.05 -9.86 36.47
N ASP A 210 11.50 -9.51 35.27
CA ASP A 210 11.88 -8.13 34.90
C ASP A 210 10.71 -7.28 34.35
N VAL A 211 9.52 -7.88 34.15
CA VAL A 211 8.27 -7.11 34.01
C VAL A 211 7.89 -6.61 35.40
N GLN A 212 8.39 -5.43 35.78
CA GLN A 212 8.17 -4.89 37.12
C GLN A 212 6.66 -4.83 37.46
N ALA A 213 6.33 -5.09 38.72
CA ALA A 213 4.94 -5.17 39.19
C ALA A 213 4.15 -3.84 39.10
N ASN A 214 4.82 -2.74 38.79
CA ASN A 214 4.27 -1.40 38.52
C ASN A 214 4.03 -1.11 37.03
N ALA A 215 4.54 -1.94 36.10
CA ALA A 215 4.34 -1.80 34.66
C ALA A 215 3.00 -2.41 34.19
N VAL A 216 2.06 -2.64 35.11
CA VAL A 216 0.76 -3.22 34.77
C VAL A 216 -0.38 -2.63 35.59
N TRP A 217 -1.30 -2.00 34.86
CA TRP A 217 -2.71 -1.86 35.19
C TRP A 217 -3.06 -1.03 36.43
N ASP A 218 -3.22 0.28 36.20
CA ASP A 218 -4.29 1.01 36.86
C ASP A 218 -5.19 1.66 35.80
N SER A 219 -6.47 1.26 35.77
CA SER A 219 -7.49 1.81 34.87
C SER A 219 -7.88 3.27 35.18
N SER A 220 -7.27 3.88 36.21
CA SER A 220 -7.62 5.20 36.70
C SER A 220 -6.66 6.34 36.31
N HIS A 221 -5.39 6.06 35.98
CA HIS A 221 -4.35 7.09 35.78
C HIS A 221 -3.45 6.89 34.54
N GLY A 222 -2.92 8.01 34.02
CA GLY A 222 -2.05 8.08 32.83
C GLY A 222 -2.66 8.95 31.72
N LEU A 223 -1.82 9.60 30.91
CA LEU A 223 -2.25 10.59 29.90
C LEU A 223 -3.36 10.06 28.97
N ALA A 224 -3.22 8.84 28.45
CA ALA A 224 -4.24 8.21 27.59
C ALA A 224 -5.55 7.81 28.33
N ALA A 225 -5.56 7.76 29.66
CA ALA A 225 -6.76 7.59 30.47
C ALA A 225 -7.40 8.94 30.80
N GLU A 226 -6.59 9.98 31.02
CA GLU A 226 -7.05 11.36 31.21
C GLU A 226 -7.63 11.96 29.93
N GLU A 227 -7.03 11.71 28.76
CA GLU A 227 -7.59 12.05 27.45
C GLU A 227 -8.96 11.40 27.22
N ARG A 228 -9.15 10.13 27.62
CA ARG A 228 -10.46 9.46 27.53
C ARG A 228 -11.50 10.01 28.53
N LYS A 229 -11.07 10.37 29.75
CA LYS A 229 -11.93 11.08 30.73
C LYS A 229 -12.26 12.50 30.26
N ALA A 230 -11.35 13.16 29.55
CA ALA A 230 -11.57 14.46 28.91
C ALA A 230 -12.56 14.32 27.74
N GLU A 231 -12.32 13.44 26.76
CA GLU A 231 -13.25 13.14 25.65
C GLU A 231 -14.68 12.90 26.16
N THR A 232 -14.84 12.08 27.21
CA THR A 232 -16.16 11.78 27.80
C THR A 232 -16.84 13.02 28.43
N LYS A 233 -16.08 13.99 28.95
CA LYS A 233 -16.61 15.27 29.46
C LYS A 233 -16.87 16.28 28.33
N THR A 234 -16.00 16.35 27.32
CA THR A 234 -16.12 17.27 26.17
C THR A 234 -17.31 16.90 25.29
N ARG A 235 -17.55 15.60 25.06
CA ARG A 235 -18.70 15.07 24.30
C ARG A 235 -20.06 15.39 24.96
N ARG A 236 -20.07 15.84 26.22
CA ARG A 236 -21.24 16.34 26.95
C ARG A 236 -21.43 17.86 26.91
N LYS A 237 -20.51 18.62 26.29
CA LYS A 237 -20.56 20.10 26.24
C LYS A 237 -20.42 20.74 24.85
N SER A 238 -20.00 20.02 23.82
CA SER A 238 -20.13 20.49 22.44
C SER A 238 -21.54 20.23 21.91
N ALA A 239 -22.37 21.26 21.80
CA ALA A 239 -23.59 21.17 20.99
C ALA A 239 -23.22 20.83 19.54
N PRO A 240 -23.91 19.89 18.85
CA PRO A 240 -23.59 19.57 17.47
C PRO A 240 -23.88 20.78 16.58
N ALA A 241 -22.92 21.15 15.74
CA ALA A 241 -23.22 21.96 14.57
C ALA A 241 -24.32 21.24 13.78
N LYS A 242 -25.39 21.96 13.40
CA LYS A 242 -26.52 21.36 12.68
C LYS A 242 -26.00 20.70 11.41
N ALA A 243 -26.03 19.37 11.37
CA ALA A 243 -25.84 18.63 10.13
C ALA A 243 -26.88 19.12 9.13
N ALA A 244 -26.43 19.67 8.00
CA ALA A 244 -27.32 20.02 6.91
C ALA A 244 -28.08 18.76 6.49
N LYS A 245 -29.41 18.81 6.50
CA LYS A 245 -30.21 17.73 5.90
C LYS A 245 -30.05 17.82 4.38
N PRO A 246 -29.92 16.69 3.67
CA PRO A 246 -29.94 16.70 2.21
C PRO A 246 -31.25 17.32 1.71
N ALA A 247 -31.18 18.12 0.65
CA ALA A 247 -32.33 18.79 0.08
C ALA A 247 -32.95 17.91 -1.01
N LYS A 248 -34.28 17.77 -1.00
CA LYS A 248 -35.00 17.11 -2.09
C LYS A 248 -35.05 18.02 -3.31
N SER A 249 -34.53 17.57 -4.45
CA SER A 249 -34.56 18.29 -5.73
C SER A 249 -34.41 17.32 -6.91
N ALA A 250 -34.94 17.69 -8.07
CA ALA A 250 -34.77 16.89 -9.29
C ALA A 250 -33.29 16.80 -9.68
N MET A 251 -32.83 15.60 -10.06
CA MET A 251 -31.43 15.37 -10.39
C MET A 251 -31.06 16.13 -11.68
N PRO A 252 -30.11 17.08 -11.63
CA PRO A 252 -29.76 17.91 -12.77
C PRO A 252 -29.18 17.07 -13.92
N ASP A 253 -29.18 17.62 -15.13
CA ASP A 253 -28.61 16.96 -16.30
C ASP A 253 -27.07 16.81 -16.19
N PHE A 254 -26.38 17.81 -15.66
CA PHE A 254 -24.93 17.82 -15.45
C PHE A 254 -24.54 18.79 -14.32
N ILE A 255 -23.55 18.42 -13.52
CA ILE A 255 -22.94 19.29 -12.50
C ILE A 255 -21.48 19.51 -12.87
N ALA A 256 -21.09 20.77 -13.07
CA ALA A 256 -19.71 21.12 -13.41
C ALA A 256 -18.73 20.63 -12.33
N PRO A 257 -17.66 19.89 -12.68
CA PRO A 257 -16.81 19.26 -11.66
C PRO A 257 -16.10 20.24 -10.73
N GLN A 258 -15.94 19.82 -9.47
CA GLN A 258 -15.01 20.44 -8.53
C GLN A 258 -13.56 20.20 -8.98
N LEU A 259 -12.72 21.22 -8.88
CA LEU A 259 -11.37 21.26 -9.43
C LEU A 259 -10.34 21.53 -8.34
N CYS A 260 -9.33 20.67 -8.29
CA CYS A 260 -8.24 20.80 -7.33
C CYS A 260 -7.35 22.01 -7.63
N GLU A 261 -6.97 22.75 -6.59
CA GLU A 261 -5.72 23.52 -6.53
C GLU A 261 -4.50 22.63 -6.73
N THR A 262 -3.32 23.24 -6.90
CA THR A 262 -2.05 22.50 -7.08
C THR A 262 -1.11 22.91 -5.96
N LEU A 263 -0.72 21.96 -5.12
CA LEU A 263 0.23 22.17 -4.03
C LEU A 263 1.45 21.27 -4.24
N GLU A 264 2.65 21.79 -3.95
CA GLU A 264 3.90 21.02 -4.01
C GLU A 264 3.88 19.80 -3.09
N ARG A 265 3.25 19.95 -1.92
CA ARG A 265 3.02 18.90 -0.93
C ARG A 265 1.55 18.88 -0.50
N PRO A 266 1.03 17.72 -0.11
CA PRO A 266 -0.32 17.63 0.42
C PRO A 266 -0.43 18.38 1.76
N PRO A 267 -1.62 18.90 2.10
CA PRO A 267 -1.86 19.49 3.41
C PRO A 267 -1.57 18.49 4.54
N SER A 268 -0.92 18.95 5.60
CA SER A 268 -0.63 18.17 6.81
C SER A 268 -1.60 18.47 7.98
N ALA A 269 -2.51 19.43 7.80
CA ALA A 269 -3.50 19.80 8.79
C ALA A 269 -4.58 18.70 8.97
N GLU A 270 -5.16 18.62 10.15
CA GLU A 270 -6.30 17.75 10.43
C GLU A 270 -7.53 18.10 9.57
N GLY A 271 -8.42 17.12 9.36
CA GLY A 271 -9.64 17.31 8.57
C GLY A 271 -9.43 17.24 7.05
N TRP A 272 -8.27 16.76 6.58
CA TRP A 272 -8.02 16.43 5.18
C TRP A 272 -8.02 14.92 4.95
N ILE A 273 -8.59 14.47 3.84
CA ILE A 273 -8.45 13.10 3.33
C ILE A 273 -7.63 13.10 2.04
N HIS A 274 -6.86 12.06 1.79
CA HIS A 274 -6.03 11.90 0.60
C HIS A 274 -6.49 10.68 -0.20
N GLU A 275 -6.66 10.85 -1.50
CA GLU A 275 -7.00 9.78 -2.46
C GLU A 275 -5.86 9.63 -3.48
N ILE A 276 -5.73 8.44 -4.08
CA ILE A 276 -4.85 8.25 -5.23
C ILE A 276 -5.30 9.16 -6.37
N LYS A 277 -4.37 9.89 -6.98
CA LYS A 277 -4.65 10.60 -8.22
C LYS A 277 -4.54 9.61 -9.38
N PHE A 278 -5.69 9.24 -9.92
CA PHE A 278 -5.82 8.56 -11.20
C PHE A 278 -5.46 9.50 -12.36
N ASP A 279 -4.84 8.93 -13.40
CA ASP A 279 -4.56 9.56 -14.68
C ASP A 279 -5.48 8.92 -15.73
N GLY A 280 -6.47 9.67 -16.20
CA GLY A 280 -7.60 9.10 -16.94
C GLY A 280 -8.53 10.16 -17.52
N TYR A 281 -9.78 9.75 -17.79
CA TYR A 281 -10.84 10.67 -18.18
C TYR A 281 -11.88 10.85 -17.08
N ARG A 282 -11.92 12.05 -16.51
CA ARG A 282 -12.94 12.52 -15.58
C ARG A 282 -14.34 12.46 -16.21
N ILE A 283 -15.18 11.61 -15.62
CA ILE A 283 -16.52 11.27 -16.11
C ILE A 283 -17.52 11.32 -14.96
N GLN A 284 -18.58 12.08 -15.15
CA GLN A 284 -19.77 12.08 -14.30
C GLN A 284 -20.75 11.05 -14.84
N ALA A 285 -21.08 10.04 -14.04
CA ALA A 285 -22.13 9.09 -14.36
C ALA A 285 -23.45 9.59 -13.77
N ARG A 286 -24.47 9.79 -14.62
CA ARG A 286 -25.85 10.07 -14.22
C ARG A 286 -26.68 8.83 -14.53
N ILE A 287 -27.31 8.26 -13.51
CA ILE A 287 -28.22 7.12 -13.61
C ILE A 287 -29.60 7.64 -13.17
N GLU A 288 -30.61 7.47 -14.02
CA GLU A 288 -31.99 7.87 -13.73
C GLU A 288 -32.96 6.92 -14.46
N ASN A 289 -33.86 6.26 -13.73
CA ASN A 289 -34.79 5.25 -14.26
C ASN A 289 -34.10 4.14 -15.08
N GLY A 290 -32.86 3.78 -14.72
CA GLY A 290 -32.02 2.81 -15.44
C GLY A 290 -31.35 3.35 -16.72
N GLU A 291 -31.63 4.59 -17.15
CA GLU A 291 -30.88 5.25 -18.23
C GLU A 291 -29.56 5.81 -17.68
N VAL A 292 -28.44 5.45 -18.30
CA VAL A 292 -27.10 5.92 -17.90
C VAL A 292 -26.55 6.93 -18.91
N LYS A 293 -26.07 8.08 -18.40
CA LYS A 293 -25.31 9.07 -19.17
C LYS A 293 -23.93 9.28 -18.57
N LEU A 294 -22.89 8.98 -19.34
CA LEU A 294 -21.48 9.12 -18.97
C LEU A 294 -20.91 10.42 -19.57
N LYS A 295 -20.93 11.49 -18.79
CA LYS A 295 -20.58 12.84 -19.26
C LYS A 295 -19.16 13.22 -18.92
N THR A 296 -18.42 13.68 -19.93
CA THR A 296 -17.08 14.24 -19.75
C THR A 296 -17.07 15.46 -18.82
N ARG A 297 -15.87 15.86 -18.37
CA ARG A 297 -15.62 17.14 -17.67
C ARG A 297 -16.24 18.40 -18.30
N LYS A 298 -16.62 18.40 -19.59
CA LYS A 298 -17.29 19.51 -20.29
C LYS A 298 -18.81 19.29 -20.49
N GLY A 299 -19.40 18.24 -19.93
CA GLY A 299 -20.82 17.89 -20.12
C GLY A 299 -21.13 17.12 -21.42
N LEU A 300 -20.13 16.86 -22.28
CA LEU A 300 -20.33 16.06 -23.49
C LEU A 300 -20.64 14.61 -23.12
N ASP A 301 -21.72 14.06 -23.67
CA ASP A 301 -22.13 12.68 -23.50
C ASP A 301 -21.21 11.72 -24.28
N TRP A 302 -20.51 10.84 -23.58
CA TRP A 302 -19.61 9.82 -24.12
C TRP A 302 -20.10 8.40 -23.79
N THR A 303 -21.39 8.21 -23.46
CA THR A 303 -21.97 6.90 -23.09
C THR A 303 -21.70 5.83 -24.15
N ALA A 304 -21.89 6.17 -25.43
CA ALA A 304 -21.62 5.27 -26.55
C ALA A 304 -20.14 4.85 -26.69
N LYS A 305 -19.20 5.54 -26.03
CA LYS A 305 -17.78 5.15 -26.01
C LYS A 305 -17.43 4.16 -24.91
N TYR A 306 -18.30 3.97 -23.92
CA TYR A 306 -18.04 3.13 -22.74
C TYR A 306 -19.23 2.17 -22.45
N PRO A 307 -19.68 1.38 -23.43
CA PRO A 307 -20.89 0.56 -23.30
C PRO A 307 -20.82 -0.39 -22.09
N ALA A 308 -19.68 -1.06 -21.87
CA ALA A 308 -19.51 -1.98 -20.74
C ALA A 308 -19.62 -1.30 -19.36
N ILE A 309 -19.18 -0.04 -19.24
CA ILE A 309 -19.33 0.75 -18.01
C ILE A 309 -20.77 1.24 -17.86
N ALA A 310 -21.41 1.68 -18.94
CA ALA A 310 -22.81 2.08 -18.93
C ALA A 310 -23.73 0.92 -18.53
N THR A 311 -23.54 -0.28 -19.08
CA THR A 311 -24.26 -1.50 -18.67
C THR A 311 -24.02 -1.84 -17.20
N SER A 312 -22.78 -1.76 -16.71
CA SER A 312 -22.49 -2.00 -15.29
C SER A 312 -23.08 -0.95 -14.35
N ALA A 313 -23.24 0.31 -14.79
CA ALA A 313 -23.86 1.36 -14.00
C ALA A 313 -25.40 1.33 -14.04
N ALA A 314 -26.03 0.71 -15.05
CA ALA A 314 -27.48 0.67 -15.22
C ALA A 314 -28.21 -0.17 -14.14
N SER A 315 -27.49 -1.02 -13.41
CA SER A 315 -28.03 -1.75 -12.26
C SER A 315 -27.99 -0.96 -10.94
N LEU A 316 -27.36 0.22 -10.91
CA LEU A 316 -27.41 1.10 -9.76
C LEU A 316 -28.79 1.80 -9.67
N PRO A 317 -29.31 2.07 -8.47
CA PRO A 317 -30.44 2.99 -8.33
C PRO A 317 -30.01 4.41 -8.74
N ASP A 318 -31.01 5.26 -9.00
CA ASP A 318 -30.83 6.65 -9.43
C ASP A 318 -29.74 7.38 -8.62
N ALA A 319 -28.70 7.85 -9.32
CA ALA A 319 -27.54 8.48 -8.71
C ALA A 319 -26.80 9.40 -9.68
N MET A 320 -26.13 10.41 -9.14
CA MET A 320 -25.08 11.14 -9.87
C MET A 320 -23.73 10.97 -9.18
N ILE A 321 -22.83 10.26 -9.85
CA ILE A 321 -21.52 9.86 -9.34
C ILE A 321 -20.44 10.64 -10.10
N ASP A 322 -19.42 11.11 -9.39
CA ASP A 322 -18.23 11.72 -9.95
C ASP A 322 -17.06 10.72 -9.86
N GLY A 323 -16.43 10.43 -11.00
CA GLY A 323 -15.43 9.35 -11.13
C GLY A 323 -14.42 9.57 -12.26
N GLU A 324 -13.43 8.69 -12.35
CA GLU A 324 -12.38 8.70 -13.37
C GLU A 324 -12.40 7.36 -14.13
N ILE A 325 -12.45 7.38 -15.46
CA ILE A 325 -12.25 6.17 -16.27
C ILE A 325 -10.76 6.00 -16.56
N CYS A 326 -10.22 4.82 -16.24
CA CYS A 326 -8.84 4.42 -16.48
C CYS A 326 -8.77 3.05 -17.19
N ALA A 327 -7.72 2.85 -17.99
CA ALA A 327 -7.22 1.51 -18.30
C ALA A 327 -6.27 1.08 -17.18
N LEU A 328 -6.15 -0.22 -16.94
CA LEU A 328 -5.18 -0.79 -16.01
C LEU A 328 -4.15 -1.62 -16.78
N ASP A 329 -2.89 -1.58 -16.33
CA ASP A 329 -1.82 -2.45 -16.82
C ASP A 329 -1.91 -3.87 -16.21
N GLU A 330 -0.99 -4.75 -16.61
CA GLU A 330 -0.86 -6.13 -16.10
C GLU A 330 -0.65 -6.22 -14.57
N ASN A 331 -0.25 -5.12 -13.93
CA ASN A 331 -0.03 -5.01 -12.48
C ASN A 331 -1.22 -4.34 -11.76
N GLY A 332 -2.28 -3.96 -12.48
CA GLY A 332 -3.44 -3.25 -11.95
C GLY A 332 -3.22 -1.74 -11.72
N ALA A 333 -2.16 -1.15 -12.27
CA ALA A 333 -1.87 0.28 -12.17
C ALA A 333 -2.52 1.06 -13.34
N PRO A 334 -3.02 2.29 -13.13
CA PRO A 334 -3.59 3.12 -14.19
C PRO A 334 -2.58 3.46 -15.31
N ASP A 335 -2.94 3.15 -16.56
CA ASP A 335 -2.16 3.50 -17.75
C ASP A 335 -2.97 4.42 -18.69
N PHE A 336 -2.53 5.66 -18.80
CA PHE A 336 -3.16 6.67 -19.67
C PHE A 336 -2.92 6.41 -21.16
N ALA A 337 -1.77 5.84 -21.55
CA ALA A 337 -1.49 5.50 -22.95
C ALA A 337 -2.38 4.33 -23.42
N ALA A 338 -2.53 3.31 -22.57
CA ALA A 338 -3.46 2.21 -22.80
C ALA A 338 -4.92 2.70 -22.90
N LEU A 339 -5.32 3.67 -22.07
CA LEU A 339 -6.65 4.30 -22.15
C LEU A 339 -6.89 5.03 -23.49
N GLN A 340 -5.89 5.76 -23.99
CA GLN A 340 -5.99 6.43 -25.29
C GLN A 340 -6.04 5.44 -26.46
N ALA A 341 -5.27 4.35 -26.40
CA ALA A 341 -5.30 3.26 -27.38
C ALA A 341 -6.66 2.56 -27.39
N ALA A 342 -7.16 2.14 -26.21
CA ALA A 342 -8.48 1.52 -26.04
C ALA A 342 -9.61 2.37 -26.62
N LEU A 343 -9.59 3.70 -26.43
CA LEU A 343 -10.56 4.62 -27.00
C LEU A 343 -10.44 4.81 -28.52
N SER A 344 -9.22 4.75 -29.05
CA SER A 344 -8.97 4.91 -30.49
C SER A 344 -9.30 3.64 -31.28
N GLU A 345 -9.14 2.47 -30.65
CA GLU A 345 -9.45 1.15 -31.21
C GLU A 345 -10.88 0.67 -30.89
N GLY A 346 -11.62 1.38 -30.04
CA GLY A 346 -12.97 1.01 -29.58
C GLY A 346 -13.03 -0.12 -28.55
N LYS A 347 -11.88 -0.65 -28.11
CA LYS A 347 -11.74 -1.78 -27.16
C LYS A 347 -11.85 -1.30 -25.71
N THR A 348 -13.06 -0.93 -25.29
CA THR A 348 -13.28 -0.25 -23.99
C THR A 348 -13.80 -1.15 -22.86
N ASP A 349 -13.96 -2.45 -23.13
CA ASP A 349 -14.57 -3.44 -22.22
C ASP A 349 -13.77 -3.70 -20.92
N ALA A 350 -12.45 -3.49 -20.98
CA ALA A 350 -11.50 -3.65 -19.88
C ALA A 350 -11.29 -2.35 -19.07
N LEU A 351 -11.94 -1.25 -19.44
CA LEU A 351 -11.82 0.02 -18.71
C LEU A 351 -12.60 -0.03 -17.38
N VAL A 352 -12.05 0.65 -16.38
CA VAL A 352 -12.59 0.69 -15.01
C VAL A 352 -12.96 2.12 -14.65
N TYR A 353 -14.15 2.29 -14.05
CA TYR A 353 -14.64 3.53 -13.49
C TYR A 353 -14.34 3.61 -11.99
N PHE A 354 -13.42 4.49 -11.62
CA PHE A 354 -13.03 4.78 -10.25
C PHE A 354 -13.87 5.93 -9.69
N ALA A 355 -14.92 5.58 -8.94
CA ALA A 355 -15.87 6.52 -8.34
C ALA A 355 -15.34 7.05 -7.00
N PHE A 356 -15.27 8.38 -6.82
CA PHE A 356 -14.71 8.98 -5.60
C PHE A 356 -15.65 9.96 -4.88
N ASP A 357 -16.75 10.41 -5.48
CA ASP A 357 -17.76 11.29 -4.85
C ASP A 357 -19.18 10.99 -5.37
N LEU A 358 -20.20 11.23 -4.54
CA LEU A 358 -21.62 11.03 -4.84
C LEU A 358 -22.36 12.36 -4.64
N LEU A 359 -22.92 12.87 -5.73
CA LEU A 359 -23.53 14.21 -5.77
C LEU A 359 -25.04 14.15 -5.52
N PHE A 360 -25.70 13.12 -6.05
CA PHE A 360 -27.13 12.85 -5.87
C PHE A 360 -27.38 11.36 -5.63
N GLN A 361 -28.41 11.05 -4.86
CA GLN A 361 -28.98 9.70 -4.74
C GLN A 361 -30.51 9.81 -4.70
N GLY A 362 -31.18 9.25 -5.71
CA GLY A 362 -32.60 9.53 -5.99
C GLY A 362 -32.84 11.03 -6.13
N ASP A 363 -33.78 11.55 -5.35
CA ASP A 363 -34.10 12.98 -5.27
C ASP A 363 -33.28 13.76 -4.22
N GLU A 364 -32.33 13.14 -3.53
CA GLU A 364 -31.50 13.80 -2.51
C GLU A 364 -30.25 14.48 -3.14
N ASP A 365 -30.15 15.81 -3.07
CA ASP A 365 -28.90 16.54 -3.34
C ASP A 365 -27.96 16.38 -2.13
N LEU A 366 -26.89 15.62 -2.32
CA LEU A 366 -25.92 15.30 -1.27
C LEU A 366 -24.78 16.32 -1.21
N ARG A 367 -24.67 17.27 -2.16
CA ARG A 367 -23.49 18.15 -2.27
C ARG A 367 -23.24 19.01 -1.04
N GLN A 368 -24.28 19.37 -0.29
CA GLN A 368 -24.17 20.15 0.94
C GLN A 368 -23.75 19.32 2.17
N LEU A 369 -23.69 17.99 2.05
CA LEU A 369 -23.18 17.11 3.11
C LEU A 369 -21.65 17.12 3.15
N PRO A 370 -21.05 16.84 4.32
CA PRO A 370 -19.63 16.51 4.44
C PRO A 370 -19.16 15.48 3.41
N LEU A 371 -17.98 15.67 2.83
CA LEU A 371 -17.38 14.75 1.88
C LEU A 371 -17.30 13.31 2.42
N THR A 372 -16.95 13.12 3.68
CA THR A 372 -16.97 11.80 4.34
C THR A 372 -18.34 11.13 4.25
N LYS A 373 -19.44 11.87 4.49
CA LYS A 373 -20.81 11.35 4.39
C LYS A 373 -21.22 11.03 2.95
N ARG A 374 -20.75 11.80 1.95
CA ARG A 374 -20.96 11.48 0.53
C ARG A 374 -20.21 10.22 0.13
N LYS A 375 -18.98 10.03 0.63
CA LYS A 375 -18.17 8.82 0.39
C LYS A 375 -18.75 7.58 1.09
N GLU A 376 -19.24 7.68 2.33
CA GLU A 376 -19.96 6.58 3.00
C GLU A 376 -21.19 6.12 2.20
N ARG A 377 -22.00 7.07 1.70
CA ARG A 377 -23.17 6.78 0.85
C ARG A 377 -22.75 6.17 -0.49
N LEU A 378 -21.64 6.62 -1.08
CA LEU A 378 -21.08 6.06 -2.33
C LEU A 378 -20.59 4.62 -2.16
N GLN A 379 -19.84 4.35 -1.08
CA GLN A 379 -19.32 3.01 -0.80
C GLN A 379 -20.49 2.03 -0.65
N LYS A 380 -21.45 2.36 0.23
CA LYS A 380 -22.67 1.56 0.38
C LYS A 380 -23.45 1.36 -0.92
N LEU A 381 -23.59 2.39 -1.76
CA LEU A 381 -24.27 2.31 -3.06
C LEU A 381 -23.61 1.30 -4.02
N LEU A 382 -22.28 1.17 -3.97
CA LEU A 382 -21.53 0.23 -4.79
C LEU A 382 -21.49 -1.17 -4.17
N ASP A 383 -21.35 -1.27 -2.85
CA ASP A 383 -21.36 -2.55 -2.12
C ASP A 383 -22.74 -3.25 -2.24
N ASP A 384 -23.84 -2.50 -2.10
CA ASP A 384 -25.22 -2.99 -2.26
C ASP A 384 -25.51 -3.47 -3.70
N ALA A 385 -24.71 -3.07 -4.69
CA ALA A 385 -24.82 -3.48 -6.09
C ALA A 385 -24.01 -4.75 -6.44
N GLY A 386 -23.21 -5.27 -5.50
CA GLY A 386 -22.36 -6.45 -5.67
C GLY A 386 -21.03 -6.18 -6.39
N GLU A 387 -20.14 -7.17 -6.39
CA GLU A 387 -18.79 -7.04 -6.96
C GLU A 387 -18.76 -7.02 -8.50
N GLY A 388 -19.15 -5.89 -9.08
CA GLY A 388 -18.92 -5.59 -10.49
C GLY A 388 -17.47 -5.14 -10.74
N PRO A 389 -16.63 -5.86 -11.51
CA PRO A 389 -15.19 -5.57 -11.62
C PRO A 389 -14.84 -4.20 -12.25
N ARG A 390 -15.84 -3.54 -12.87
CA ARG A 390 -15.75 -2.28 -13.62
C ARG A 390 -16.08 -1.02 -12.83
N LEU A 391 -16.86 -1.07 -11.76
CA LEU A 391 -17.15 0.10 -10.92
C LEU A 391 -16.42 -0.08 -9.59
N ARG A 392 -15.50 0.83 -9.25
CA ARG A 392 -14.66 0.70 -8.05
C ARG A 392 -14.73 1.95 -7.20
N PHE A 393 -15.01 1.78 -5.91
CA PHE A 393 -14.88 2.85 -4.94
C PHE A 393 -13.42 3.28 -4.78
N VAL A 394 -13.18 4.60 -4.76
CA VAL A 394 -11.86 5.17 -4.46
C VAL A 394 -11.72 5.35 -2.96
N GLU A 395 -10.95 4.45 -2.37
CA GLU A 395 -10.50 4.52 -0.99
C GLU A 395 -9.67 5.78 -0.69
N HIS A 396 -9.71 6.20 0.58
CA HIS A 396 -9.08 7.43 1.05
C HIS A 396 -8.31 7.25 2.35
N PHE A 397 -7.40 8.18 2.64
CA PHE A 397 -6.47 8.19 3.77
C PHE A 397 -6.69 9.47 4.58
N GLU A 398 -7.18 9.39 5.82
CA GLU A 398 -7.46 10.58 6.65
C GLU A 398 -6.21 11.28 7.22
N THR A 399 -5.03 10.67 7.11
CA THR A 399 -3.77 11.25 7.57
C THR A 399 -2.59 10.83 6.69
N GLY A 400 -1.43 11.45 6.93
CA GLY A 400 -0.16 11.00 6.38
C GLY A 400 0.05 11.32 4.90
N GLY A 401 -0.57 12.38 4.36
CA GLY A 401 -0.52 12.77 2.95
C GLY A 401 0.86 12.67 2.30
N ASP A 402 1.93 13.16 2.93
CA ASP A 402 3.30 13.06 2.39
C ASP A 402 3.75 11.60 2.18
N ALA A 403 3.36 10.69 3.08
CA ALA A 403 3.65 9.27 2.95
C ALA A 403 2.79 8.61 1.84
N VAL A 404 1.52 9.01 1.70
CA VAL A 404 0.63 8.53 0.62
C VAL A 404 1.15 9.02 -0.74
N LEU A 405 1.50 10.31 -0.87
CA LEU A 405 2.14 10.87 -2.06
C LEU A 405 3.41 10.10 -2.39
N LYS A 406 4.35 9.98 -1.44
CA LYS A 406 5.62 9.26 -1.66
C LYS A 406 5.42 7.80 -2.09
N SER A 407 4.36 7.16 -1.61
CA SER A 407 3.99 5.79 -1.99
C SER A 407 3.42 5.75 -3.41
N ALA A 408 2.50 6.67 -3.75
CA ALA A 408 1.98 6.84 -5.10
C ALA A 408 3.12 7.04 -6.13
N CYS A 409 4.12 7.86 -5.79
CA CYS A 409 5.26 8.13 -6.67
C CYS A 409 6.14 6.90 -6.92
N LYS A 410 6.35 6.07 -5.89
CA LYS A 410 7.08 4.80 -6.00
C LYS A 410 6.34 3.77 -6.84
N LEU A 411 5.01 3.83 -6.84
CA LEU A 411 4.13 3.01 -7.69
C LEU A 411 3.93 3.62 -9.09
N SER A 412 4.68 4.67 -9.46
CA SER A 412 4.57 5.40 -10.73
C SER A 412 3.19 6.04 -11.00
N LEU A 413 2.36 6.17 -9.98
CA LEU A 413 1.07 6.86 -10.04
C LEU A 413 1.29 8.38 -10.15
N GLU A 414 0.32 9.12 -10.70
CA GLU A 414 0.49 10.55 -10.99
C GLU A 414 0.70 11.40 -9.71
N GLY A 415 0.10 10.98 -8.60
CA GLY A 415 0.19 11.67 -7.31
C GLY A 415 -1.01 11.34 -6.42
N ILE A 416 -1.45 12.34 -5.64
CA ILE A 416 -2.65 12.25 -4.80
C ILE A 416 -3.53 13.49 -4.94
N VAL A 417 -4.81 13.31 -4.63
CA VAL A 417 -5.79 14.39 -4.42
C VAL A 417 -6.15 14.44 -2.95
N SER A 418 -5.80 15.53 -2.29
CA SER A 418 -6.22 15.87 -0.94
C SER A 418 -7.54 16.62 -1.00
N LYS A 419 -8.49 16.32 -0.11
CA LYS A 419 -9.82 16.95 -0.03
C LYS A 419 -10.18 17.20 1.42
N GLN A 420 -10.85 18.30 1.75
CA GLN A 420 -11.32 18.54 3.11
C GLN A 420 -12.50 17.62 3.46
N ALA A 421 -12.36 16.83 4.53
CA ALA A 421 -13.28 15.79 4.98
C ALA A 421 -14.71 16.31 5.23
N GLN A 422 -14.83 17.56 5.69
CA GLN A 422 -16.09 18.20 6.08
C GLN A 422 -16.62 19.19 5.03
N ALA A 423 -15.94 19.36 3.90
CA ALA A 423 -16.34 20.35 2.90
C ALA A 423 -17.51 19.86 2.02
N PRO A 424 -18.46 20.76 1.69
CA PRO A 424 -19.47 20.48 0.66
C PRO A 424 -18.82 20.43 -0.72
N TYR A 425 -19.48 19.76 -1.67
CA TYR A 425 -19.07 19.74 -3.07
C TYR A 425 -19.37 21.09 -3.72
N GLN A 426 -18.38 21.68 -4.40
CA GLN A 426 -18.51 22.98 -5.06
C GLN A 426 -17.93 22.94 -6.46
N SER A 427 -18.75 23.26 -7.47
CA SER A 427 -18.33 23.32 -8.87
C SER A 427 -17.25 24.38 -9.09
N GLY A 428 -16.24 24.07 -9.90
CA GLY A 428 -15.13 25.00 -10.15
C GLY A 428 -13.93 24.79 -9.23
N ARG A 429 -12.99 25.74 -9.20
CA ARG A 429 -11.74 25.63 -8.41
C ARG A 429 -11.96 26.11 -6.98
N THR A 430 -11.52 25.31 -6.02
CA THR A 430 -11.69 25.58 -4.59
C THR A 430 -10.49 25.15 -3.77
N GLU A 431 -10.13 25.90 -2.74
CA GLU A 431 -9.10 25.55 -1.75
C GLU A 431 -9.39 24.22 -1.02
N THR A 432 -10.64 23.74 -1.01
CA THR A 432 -11.03 22.51 -0.31
C THR A 432 -10.58 21.21 -1.00
N TRP A 433 -10.08 21.29 -2.25
CA TRP A 433 -9.49 20.17 -2.99
C TRP A 433 -8.11 20.60 -3.52
N ALA A 434 -7.07 19.81 -3.27
CA ALA A 434 -5.69 20.11 -3.66
C ALA A 434 -5.00 18.86 -4.22
N LYS A 435 -4.39 18.96 -5.41
CA LYS A 435 -3.60 17.86 -5.99
C LYS A 435 -2.11 18.10 -5.75
N SER A 436 -1.39 17.05 -5.39
CA SER A 436 0.07 17.03 -5.32
C SER A 436 0.57 15.91 -6.22
N LYS A 437 1.48 16.25 -7.15
CA LYS A 437 1.95 15.35 -8.19
C LYS A 437 3.33 14.81 -7.89
N CYS A 438 3.58 13.58 -8.31
CA CYS A 438 4.85 12.88 -8.14
C CYS A 438 5.98 13.39 -9.04
N ARG A 439 5.63 14.11 -10.10
CA ARG A 439 6.57 14.87 -10.93
C ARG A 439 6.14 16.33 -10.87
N VAL A 440 7.11 17.24 -10.78
CA VAL A 440 6.90 18.68 -11.04
C VAL A 440 6.72 18.86 -12.56
N GLY A 441 5.58 18.38 -13.05
CA GLY A 441 5.18 18.50 -14.45
C GLY A 441 4.78 19.93 -14.74
N SER A 442 5.70 20.69 -15.34
CA SER A 442 5.37 22.00 -15.91
C SER A 442 4.24 21.83 -16.92
N GLN A 443 3.08 22.40 -16.60
CA GLN A 443 1.86 22.20 -17.37
C GLN A 443 1.92 22.98 -18.69
N ARG A 444 2.60 22.40 -19.69
CA ARG A 444 2.64 22.93 -21.06
C ARG A 444 1.24 22.87 -21.66
N ARG A 445 0.66 24.03 -21.92
CA ARG A 445 -0.52 24.16 -22.79
C ARG A 445 -0.02 24.08 -24.22
N LEU A 446 -0.39 23.02 -24.95
CA LEU A 446 -0.25 23.02 -26.41
C LEU A 446 -1.23 24.09 -26.94
N GLY A 447 -0.68 25.18 -27.47
CA GLY A 447 -1.44 26.16 -28.23
C GLY A 447 -1.81 25.58 -29.60
N GLU A 448 -2.97 25.99 -30.12
CA GLU A 448 -3.47 25.52 -31.41
C GLU A 448 -2.50 25.90 -32.54
N ALA A 449 -2.05 24.90 -33.29
CA ALA A 449 -1.27 25.13 -34.51
C ALA A 449 -2.25 25.40 -35.67
N GLY A 450 -2.24 26.63 -36.17
CA GLY A 450 -2.94 27.00 -37.41
C GLY A 450 -2.43 26.21 -38.61
N ALA A 451 -3.27 26.09 -39.65
CA ALA A 451 -3.03 25.21 -40.79
C ALA A 451 -1.73 25.51 -41.57
N GLY A 452 -0.95 24.46 -41.84
CA GLY A 452 0.28 24.48 -42.64
C GLY A 452 0.71 23.05 -43.01
N ARG A 453 1.40 22.85 -44.14
CA ARG A 453 1.59 21.51 -44.76
C ARG A 453 2.90 20.80 -44.34
N ARG A 454 2.78 19.48 -44.11
CA ARG A 454 3.73 18.36 -44.29
C ARG A 454 5.18 18.43 -43.75
N ASP A 455 5.51 17.33 -43.05
CA ASP A 455 6.80 16.59 -43.04
C ASP A 455 8.01 17.10 -42.20
N PRO A 456 8.86 16.17 -41.68
CA PRO A 456 8.97 16.07 -40.22
C PRO A 456 10.36 16.28 -39.59
N VAL A 457 10.37 16.17 -38.25
CA VAL A 457 11.54 16.07 -37.34
C VAL A 457 12.44 17.31 -37.25
N ARG A 458 12.13 18.19 -36.28
CA ARG A 458 13.19 18.92 -35.53
C ARG A 458 12.90 18.96 -34.03
N ARG A 459 13.99 18.81 -33.28
CA ARG A 459 14.11 18.94 -31.82
C ARG A 459 13.68 20.36 -31.40
N LEU A 460 12.76 20.48 -30.44
CA LEU A 460 12.26 21.76 -29.95
C LEU A 460 12.95 22.17 -28.66
N ASP A 461 13.89 23.11 -28.76
CA ASP A 461 14.45 23.82 -27.60
C ASP A 461 13.44 24.90 -27.14
N SER A 462 13.11 24.91 -25.84
CA SER A 462 12.12 25.85 -25.30
C SER A 462 12.77 27.01 -24.54
N GLY A 463 12.75 28.20 -25.15
CA GLY A 463 13.09 29.47 -24.50
C GLY A 463 11.93 30.06 -23.70
N TRP A 464 12.25 30.88 -22.70
CA TRP A 464 11.29 31.55 -21.82
C TRP A 464 11.04 32.99 -22.28
N ALA A 465 9.78 33.44 -22.22
CA ALA A 465 9.40 34.83 -22.40
C ALA A 465 8.46 35.25 -21.27
N GLY A 466 8.95 36.11 -20.37
CA GLY A 466 8.16 36.74 -19.31
C GLY A 466 8.11 38.24 -19.52
N ALA A 467 6.97 38.87 -19.27
CA ALA A 467 6.76 40.30 -19.44
C ALA A 467 6.60 41.01 -18.09
N SER A 468 7.01 42.29 -18.08
CA SER A 468 6.77 43.34 -17.06
C SER A 468 7.31 43.17 -15.63
N GLY A 469 8.18 44.11 -15.22
CA GLY A 469 8.19 44.64 -13.85
C GLY A 469 9.56 44.80 -13.16
N GLY A 470 10.15 45.99 -13.21
CA GLY A 470 11.13 46.47 -12.20
C GLY A 470 12.61 46.16 -12.44
N LEU A 471 13.46 47.19 -12.35
CA LEU A 471 14.92 47.11 -12.49
C LEU A 471 15.58 46.90 -11.11
N GLN A 472 16.60 46.04 -11.01
CA GLN A 472 18.02 46.45 -10.88
C GLN A 472 18.96 45.25 -10.62
N GLY A 473 20.08 45.21 -11.37
CA GLY A 473 21.37 44.66 -10.95
C GLY A 473 21.54 43.13 -10.76
N ILE A 474 22.35 42.50 -11.63
CA ILE A 474 23.76 42.11 -11.34
C ILE A 474 24.36 41.26 -12.49
N ALA A 475 25.63 41.57 -12.82
CA ALA A 475 26.65 40.83 -13.57
C ALA A 475 26.28 39.75 -14.63
N ARG A 476 26.66 40.03 -15.89
CA ARG A 476 26.97 39.03 -16.92
C ARG A 476 28.45 38.62 -16.87
N ARG A 477 28.77 37.39 -17.35
CA ARG A 477 29.86 37.01 -18.27
C ARG A 477 29.67 35.52 -18.62
N GLN A 478 29.08 35.18 -19.77
CA GLN A 478 29.75 34.94 -21.05
C GLN A 478 30.99 34.03 -20.98
N ALA A 479 30.85 32.80 -21.48
CA ALA A 479 31.93 32.02 -22.05
C ALA A 479 31.78 32.04 -23.59
N CYS A 480 32.85 32.38 -24.30
CA CYS A 480 32.88 32.40 -25.77
C CYS A 480 33.93 31.41 -26.27
N SER A 481 33.65 30.75 -27.40
CA SER A 481 34.50 29.70 -27.98
C SER A 481 35.57 30.26 -28.94
N ARG A 482 36.55 29.40 -29.28
CA ARG A 482 37.71 29.49 -30.22
C ARG A 482 39.05 29.47 -29.46
N GLY A 483 40.11 28.76 -29.89
CA GLY A 483 40.26 27.80 -30.99
C GLY A 483 41.76 27.62 -31.38
N ARG A 484 42.06 26.64 -32.25
CA ARG A 484 43.35 26.37 -32.96
C ARG A 484 44.54 25.75 -32.17
N GLY A 485 44.97 24.56 -32.64
CA GLY A 485 46.26 24.39 -33.35
C GLY A 485 47.51 23.94 -32.56
N GLY A 486 48.32 23.07 -33.18
CA GLY A 486 49.74 22.85 -32.79
C GLY A 486 50.21 21.39 -32.83
N LYS A 487 51.10 21.04 -33.76
CA LYS A 487 51.69 19.70 -34.02
C LYS A 487 52.80 19.26 -33.03
N ALA A 488 53.17 17.98 -33.15
CA ALA A 488 54.51 17.37 -32.90
C ALA A 488 54.88 17.09 -31.42
N SER A 489 55.68 16.06 -31.07
CA SER A 489 56.22 14.85 -31.76
C SER A 489 57.00 13.96 -30.76
N ILE A 490 57.44 12.73 -31.14
CA ILE A 490 58.50 11.90 -30.49
C ILE A 490 58.06 11.26 -29.13
N ALA A 491 58.37 10.00 -28.77
CA ALA A 491 58.80 8.80 -29.50
C ALA A 491 58.63 7.53 -28.61
N ASP A 492 58.39 6.36 -29.24
CA ASP A 492 59.16 5.09 -29.08
C ASP A 492 59.52 4.67 -27.61
N LYS A 493 59.00 3.60 -26.99
CA LYS A 493 59.21 2.14 -27.24
C LYS A 493 58.42 1.33 -26.21
N ASP A 494 58.28 -0.01 -26.21
CA ASP A 494 58.34 -1.12 -27.19
C ASP A 494 57.42 -2.24 -26.58
N ARG A 495 56.60 -2.96 -27.34
CA ARG A 495 56.83 -4.32 -27.88
C ARG A 495 56.95 -5.46 -26.84
N HIS A 496 55.83 -6.19 -26.64
CA HIS A 496 55.57 -7.62 -27.01
C HIS A 496 56.78 -8.58 -27.21
N PRO A 497 56.64 -9.94 -27.14
CA PRO A 497 55.39 -10.73 -27.19
C PRO A 497 55.34 -12.09 -26.41
N ASP A 498 54.19 -12.80 -26.60
CA ASP A 498 53.95 -14.26 -26.75
C ASP A 498 54.60 -15.33 -25.83
N ALA A 499 53.76 -16.29 -25.39
CA ALA A 499 53.76 -17.62 -26.01
C ALA A 499 52.55 -18.51 -25.59
N ASP A 500 51.75 -18.80 -26.60
CA ASP A 500 50.84 -19.93 -26.82
C ASP A 500 51.38 -21.32 -26.37
N ARG A 501 50.46 -22.26 -26.02
CA ARG A 501 50.62 -23.72 -26.27
C ARG A 501 49.38 -24.59 -25.96
N ASP A 502 48.85 -25.21 -27.01
CA ASP A 502 47.99 -26.41 -27.00
C ASP A 502 48.66 -27.67 -26.41
N LYS A 503 47.83 -28.61 -25.88
CA LYS A 503 47.88 -30.07 -26.22
C LYS A 503 46.80 -30.97 -25.58
N ALA A 504 45.77 -31.27 -26.36
CA ALA A 504 45.32 -32.61 -26.80
C ALA A 504 45.50 -33.91 -25.92
N ILE A 505 44.35 -34.62 -25.75
CA ILE A 505 44.11 -36.09 -25.83
C ILE A 505 44.56 -37.04 -24.68
N LYS A 506 43.58 -37.76 -24.09
CA LYS A 506 43.50 -39.25 -24.04
C LYS A 506 42.12 -39.75 -23.55
N ALA A 507 41.79 -41.02 -23.82
CA ALA A 507 40.44 -41.58 -23.70
C ALA A 507 40.37 -42.98 -23.04
N GLY A 508 39.21 -43.30 -22.44
CA GLY A 508 38.73 -44.66 -22.12
C GLY A 508 39.19 -45.29 -20.80
N PRO A 509 38.56 -46.40 -20.34
CA PRO A 509 37.50 -47.20 -21.00
C PRO A 509 36.20 -47.44 -20.17
N ARG A 510 35.26 -48.18 -20.79
CA ARG A 510 34.01 -48.74 -20.20
C ARG A 510 34.27 -49.81 -19.13
N GLN A 511 33.24 -50.10 -18.32
CA GLN A 511 32.80 -51.49 -18.11
C GLN A 511 31.29 -51.61 -17.80
N GLU A 512 30.69 -52.71 -18.28
CA GLU A 512 29.27 -53.09 -18.13
C GLU A 512 29.09 -54.21 -17.10
N ARG A 513 27.88 -54.34 -16.53
CA ARG A 513 27.15 -55.56 -16.07
C ARG A 513 25.80 -55.07 -15.50
N GLN A 514 24.60 -55.36 -16.00
CA GLN A 514 23.90 -56.60 -16.44
C GLN A 514 23.53 -57.62 -15.35
N GLY A 515 22.23 -57.95 -15.30
CA GLY A 515 21.55 -58.96 -14.46
C GLY A 515 20.30 -58.36 -13.79
N ARG A 516 19.04 -58.45 -14.29
CA ARG A 516 18.13 -59.56 -14.68
C ARG A 516 17.43 -60.29 -13.51
N GLY A 517 16.12 -60.55 -13.69
CA GLY A 517 15.18 -61.22 -12.76
C GLY A 517 14.15 -60.22 -12.22
N ASP A 518 12.89 -60.09 -12.69
CA ASP A 518 11.91 -60.97 -13.37
C ASP A 518 11.14 -61.91 -12.41
N GLY A 519 9.79 -61.94 -12.53
CA GLY A 519 8.83 -62.43 -11.50
C GLY A 519 7.90 -61.31 -11.01
N ARG A 520 6.73 -60.97 -11.59
CA ARG A 520 5.48 -61.72 -11.93
C ARG A 520 4.60 -62.15 -10.74
N ASP A 521 3.29 -61.96 -10.97
CA ASP A 521 2.14 -62.63 -10.35
C ASP A 521 1.88 -62.32 -8.86
N ASP A 522 0.65 -62.21 -8.33
CA ASP A 522 -0.70 -61.92 -8.88
C ASP A 522 -1.63 -61.64 -7.67
N LEU A 523 -2.89 -61.23 -7.88
CA LEU A 523 -3.98 -61.20 -6.87
C LEU A 523 -3.80 -60.18 -5.69
N GLN A 524 -4.82 -59.68 -4.99
CA GLN A 524 -6.27 -59.89 -5.10
C GLN A 524 -7.06 -58.64 -4.65
N SER A 525 -8.26 -58.49 -5.20
CA SER A 525 -9.30 -57.55 -4.77
C SER A 525 -9.79 -57.78 -3.34
N GLY A 526 -10.03 -56.71 -2.58
CA GLY A 526 -10.71 -56.73 -1.28
C GLY A 526 -11.55 -55.48 -1.04
N GLN A 527 -12.84 -55.52 -1.42
CA GLN A 527 -13.83 -54.48 -1.10
C GLN A 527 -14.47 -54.72 0.27
N ALA A 528 -15.01 -53.62 0.82
CA ALA A 528 -16.05 -53.58 1.87
C ALA A 528 -15.66 -54.05 3.29
N ALA A 529 -16.33 -53.64 4.37
CA ALA A 529 -17.10 -52.41 4.69
C ALA A 529 -17.55 -52.52 6.15
N LEU A 530 -17.83 -51.39 6.83
CA LEU A 530 -18.62 -51.29 8.09
C LEU A 530 -17.99 -52.02 9.32
N ALA A 531 -18.30 -51.70 10.58
CA ALA A 531 -18.83 -50.49 11.21
C ALA A 531 -18.66 -50.59 12.75
N ARG A 532 -18.63 -49.43 13.43
CA ARG A 532 -19.11 -49.16 14.81
C ARG A 532 -18.49 -49.87 16.03
N CYS A 533 -18.17 -49.02 17.01
CA CYS A 533 -18.40 -49.19 18.46
C CYS A 533 -17.82 -50.42 19.18
N GLN A 534 -16.76 -50.21 19.96
CA GLN A 534 -16.91 -49.77 21.37
C GLN A 534 -15.74 -48.86 21.77
#